data_AF-A0A0J7KIB3-F1
#
_entry.id   AF-A0A0J7KIB3-F1
#
_cell.length_a   1.000
_cell.length_b   1.000
_cell.length_c   1.000
_cell.angle_alpha   90.00
_cell.angle_beta   90.00
_cell.angle_gamma   90.00
#
_symmetry.space_group_name_H-M   'P 1'
#
loop_
_entity.id
_entity.type
_entity.pdbx_description
1 polymer ?
#
loop_
_entity_poly.entity_id
_entity_poly.type
_entity_poly.pdbx_seq_one_letter_code
_entity_poly.pdbx_strand_id
1 'polypeptide(L)'
;MAEYTAEEHTNMIIVYGVAGENARAAARLYAERFPERERHPDHKIILRCIRRAQESGNLMLDRRNAGAPVQNRVNEEERILRAFEENS
;
A
#
# COMPACT_ATOMS: atom_id res chain seq x y z
N MET A 1 -0.93 -4.86 4.15
CA MET A 1 -1.74 -4.93 2.91
C MET A 1 -0.89 -5.61 1.86
N ALA A 2 -1.36 -6.70 1.27
CA ALA A 2 -0.63 -7.37 0.19
C ALA A 2 -0.43 -6.41 -0.99
N GLU A 3 0.78 -6.37 -1.54
CA GLU A 3 1.12 -5.48 -2.65
C GLU A 3 0.52 -5.99 -3.97
N TYR A 4 0.05 -5.06 -4.80
CA TYR A 4 -0.42 -5.36 -6.13
C TYR A 4 0.76 -5.58 -7.08
N THR A 5 0.61 -6.50 -8.02
CA THR A 5 1.62 -6.76 -9.04
C THR A 5 1.68 -5.61 -10.06
N ALA A 6 2.76 -5.55 -10.84
CA ALA A 6 2.87 -4.58 -11.93
C ALA A 6 1.73 -4.74 -12.96
N GLU A 7 1.29 -5.97 -13.21
CA GLU A 7 0.14 -6.26 -14.07
C GLU A 7 -1.16 -5.71 -13.48
N GLU A 8 -1.40 -5.96 -12.18
CA GLU A 8 -2.56 -5.39 -11.48
C GLU A 8 -2.56 -3.86 -11.52
N HIS A 9 -1.41 -3.22 -11.33
CA HIS A 9 -1.27 -1.77 -11.47
C HIS A 9 -1.53 -1.28 -12.89
N THR A 10 -1.04 -1.98 -13.91
CA THR A 10 -1.33 -1.63 -15.31
C THR A 10 -2.83 -1.73 -15.61
N ASN A 11 -3.47 -2.80 -15.13
CA ASN A 11 -4.91 -3.00 -15.28
C ASN A 11 -5.72 -1.90 -14.57
N MET A 12 -5.28 -1.44 -13.39
CA MET A 12 -5.90 -0.29 -12.71
C MET A 12 -5.86 0.97 -13.58
N ILE A 13 -4.72 1.25 -14.22
CA ILE A 13 -4.55 2.45 -15.06
C ILE A 13 -5.45 2.37 -16.30
N ILE A 14 -5.46 1.22 -16.98
CA ILE A 14 -6.30 1.01 -18.16
C ILE A 14 -7.78 1.18 -17.80
N VAL A 15 -8.23 0.55 -16.71
CA VAL A 15 -9.63 0.62 -16.28
C VAL A 15 -10.01 2.05 -15.83
N TYR A 16 -9.10 2.78 -15.19
CA TYR A 16 -9.30 4.18 -14.85
C TYR A 16 -9.53 5.06 -16.08
N GLY A 17 -8.73 4.88 -17.14
CA GLY A 17 -8.92 5.59 -18.40
C GLY A 17 -10.24 5.24 -19.08
N VAL A 18 -10.60 3.95 -19.13
CA VAL A 18 -11.89 3.49 -19.71
C VAL A 18 -13.09 4.06 -18.94
N ALA A 19 -12.96 4.21 -17.62
CA ALA A 19 -14.00 4.78 -16.77
C ALA A 19 -14.10 6.32 -16.87
N GLY A 20 -13.43 6.95 -17.84
CA GLY A 20 -13.42 8.42 -18.00
C GLY A 20 -12.83 9.11 -16.78
N GLU A 21 -11.76 8.55 -16.22
CA GLU A 21 -11.07 9.06 -15.03
C GLU A 21 -11.95 9.07 -13.76
N ASN A 22 -13.02 8.29 -13.74
CA ASN A 22 -13.85 8.10 -12.54
C ASN A 22 -13.36 6.89 -11.73
N ALA A 23 -12.60 7.12 -10.67
CA ALA A 23 -12.02 6.05 -9.85
C ALA A 23 -13.05 5.10 -9.20
N ARG A 24 -14.27 5.57 -8.89
CA ARG A 24 -15.32 4.71 -8.33
C ARG A 24 -15.93 3.80 -9.39
N ALA A 25 -16.15 4.33 -10.59
CA ALA A 25 -16.59 3.52 -11.73
C ALA A 25 -15.49 2.54 -12.14
N ALA A 26 -14.23 2.97 -12.11
CA ALA A 26 -13.07 2.12 -12.37
C ALA A 26 -12.98 0.94 -11.40
N ALA A 27 -13.21 1.16 -10.09
CA ALA A 27 -13.19 0.07 -9.12
C ALA A 27 -14.27 -1.00 -9.41
N ARG A 28 -15.48 -0.57 -9.80
CA ARG A 28 -16.55 -1.50 -10.21
C ARG A 28 -16.16 -2.26 -11.47
N LEU A 29 -15.70 -1.53 -12.49
CA LEU A 29 -15.30 -2.10 -13.77
C LEU A 29 -14.10 -3.07 -13.62
N TYR A 30 -13.18 -2.82 -12.68
CA TYR A 30 -12.07 -3.72 -12.40
C TYR A 30 -12.59 -5.04 -11.80
N ALA A 31 -13.51 -4.99 -10.84
CA ALA A 31 -14.12 -6.19 -10.26
C ALA A 31 -14.93 -6.98 -11.30
N GLU A 32 -15.64 -6.30 -12.18
CA GLU A 32 -16.39 -6.92 -13.29
C GLU A 32 -15.47 -7.62 -14.30
N ARG A 33 -14.31 -7.03 -14.61
CA ARG A 33 -13.35 -7.57 -15.59
C ARG A 33 -12.48 -8.70 -15.07
N PHE A 34 -12.22 -8.73 -13.77
CA PHE A 34 -11.32 -9.68 -13.14
C PHE A 34 -11.99 -10.38 -11.93
N PRO A 35 -13.15 -11.03 -12.11
CA PRO A 35 -13.92 -11.63 -11.02
C PRO A 35 -13.18 -12.76 -10.31
N GLU A 36 -12.19 -13.38 -10.96
CA GLU A 36 -11.37 -14.47 -10.44
C GLU A 36 -10.28 -14.01 -9.46
N ARG A 37 -10.03 -12.70 -9.34
CA ARG A 37 -8.99 -12.19 -8.43
C ARG A 37 -9.46 -12.20 -6.99
N GLU A 38 -8.62 -12.74 -6.10
CA GLU A 38 -8.88 -12.81 -4.65
C GLU A 38 -9.18 -11.45 -4.00
N ARG A 39 -8.70 -10.36 -4.61
CA ARG A 39 -8.93 -8.99 -4.16
C ARG A 39 -9.16 -8.06 -5.33
N HIS A 40 -9.92 -6.99 -5.07
CA HIS A 40 -10.11 -5.89 -6.00
C HIS A 40 -9.66 -4.56 -5.36
N PRO A 41 -9.02 -3.68 -6.14
CA PRO A 41 -8.63 -2.36 -5.65
C PRO A 41 -9.86 -1.50 -5.42
N ASP A 42 -9.85 -0.75 -4.31
CA ASP A 42 -10.79 0.34 -4.13
C ASP A 42 -10.37 1.58 -4.96
N HIS A 43 -11.25 2.56 -5.02
CA HIS A 43 -10.99 3.82 -5.71
C HIS A 43 -9.74 4.56 -5.19
N LYS A 44 -9.38 4.41 -3.91
CA LYS A 44 -8.21 5.09 -3.31
C LYS A 44 -6.92 4.43 -3.78
N ILE A 45 -6.91 3.11 -3.92
CA ILE A 45 -5.76 2.34 -4.43
C ILE A 45 -5.52 2.68 -5.90
N ILE A 46 -6.58 2.76 -6.70
CA ILE A 46 -6.48 3.20 -8.11
C ILE A 46 -5.88 4.61 -8.18
N LEU A 47 -6.41 5.57 -7.42
CA LEU A 47 -5.89 6.95 -7.41
C LEU A 47 -4.44 7.02 -6.93
N ARG A 48 -4.06 6.22 -5.94
CA ARG A 48 -2.66 6.15 -5.46
C ARG A 48 -1.73 5.58 -6.54
N CYS A 49 -2.18 4.58 -7.29
CA CYS A 49 -1.44 4.01 -8.41
C CYS A 49 -1.20 5.06 -9.50
N ILE A 50 -2.25 5.78 -9.91
CA ILE A 50 -2.18 6.86 -10.91
C ILE A 50 -1.24 7.97 -10.45
N ARG A 51 -1.42 8.46 -9.22
CA ARG A 51 -0.57 9.51 -8.67
C ARG A 51 0.90 9.10 -8.67
N ARG A 52 1.21 7.87 -8.24
CA ARG A 52 2.58 7.36 -8.23
C ARG A 52 3.17 7.30 -9.64
N ALA A 53 2.39 6.81 -10.62
CA ALA A 53 2.80 6.79 -12.01
C ALA A 53 3.14 8.19 -12.53
N GLN A 54 2.36 9.20 -12.14
CA GLN A 54 2.60 10.60 -12.51
C GLN A 54 3.80 11.23 -11.80
N GLU A 55 4.00 10.94 -10.52
CA GLU A 55 5.03 11.59 -9.68
C GLU A 55 6.42 10.96 -9.86
N SER A 56 6.51 9.64 -9.93
CA SER A 56 7.80 8.93 -9.94
C SER A 56 8.05 8.12 -11.22
N GLY A 57 7.05 7.96 -12.08
CA GLY A 57 7.11 7.05 -13.23
C GLY A 57 7.19 5.57 -12.85
N ASN A 58 7.13 5.23 -11.56
CA ASN A 58 7.22 3.86 -11.07
C ASN A 58 5.86 3.37 -10.57
N LEU A 59 5.40 2.25 -11.10
CA LEU A 59 4.14 1.63 -10.65
C LEU A 59 4.31 0.94 -9.29
N MET A 60 5.48 0.36 -9.05
CA MET A 60 5.79 -0.35 -7.81
C MET A 60 6.11 0.63 -6.68
N LEU A 61 5.92 0.19 -5.44
CA LEU A 61 6.35 0.95 -4.27
C LEU A 61 7.88 1.06 -4.28
N ASP A 62 8.39 2.30 -4.22
CA ASP A 62 9.80 2.54 -4.01
C ASP A 62 10.14 2.23 -2.55
N ARG A 63 10.75 1.06 -2.33
CA ARG A 63 11.21 0.62 -1.00
C ARG A 63 12.44 1.39 -0.51
N ARG A 64 13.07 2.25 -1.32
CA ARG A 64 14.22 3.06 -0.89
C ARG A 64 13.88 4.02 0.26
N ASN A 65 12.62 4.43 0.37
CA ASN A 65 12.12 5.31 1.43
C ASN A 65 11.14 4.62 2.39
N ALA A 66 11.12 3.29 2.45
CA ALA A 66 10.27 2.51 3.36
C ALA A 66 10.74 2.55 4.83
N GLY A 67 11.33 3.67 5.26
CA GLY A 67 11.97 3.89 6.55
C GLY A 67 13.46 3.63 6.46
N ALA A 68 14.27 4.60 6.89
CA ALA A 68 15.59 4.26 7.41
C ALA A 68 15.39 3.18 8.48
N PRO A 69 16.28 2.18 8.62
CA PRO A 69 16.16 1.23 9.72
C PRO A 69 16.12 2.05 11.00
N VAL A 70 14.98 2.04 11.68
CA VAL A 70 14.90 2.55 13.05
C VAL A 70 15.84 1.62 13.81
N GLN A 71 17.03 2.11 14.13
CA GLN A 71 17.83 1.51 15.17
C GLN A 71 17.01 1.68 16.45
N ASN A 72 16.11 0.75 16.72
CA ASN A 72 15.62 0.53 18.06
C ASN A 72 16.87 0.31 18.89
N ARG A 73 17.22 1.29 19.73
CA ARG A 73 18.11 1.07 20.86
C ARG A 73 17.43 0.01 21.71
N VAL A 74 17.68 -1.25 21.39
CA VAL A 74 17.49 -2.38 22.28
C VAL A 74 18.43 -2.12 23.44
N ASN A 75 17.94 -1.41 24.47
CA ASN A 75 18.55 -1.27 25.80
C ASN A 75 17.64 -0.54 26.83
N GLU A 76 16.39 -0.19 26.51
CA GLU A 76 15.49 0.47 27.49
C GLU A 76 14.25 -0.34 27.91
N GLU A 77 14.08 -1.58 27.44
CA GLU A 77 13.00 -2.45 27.92
C GLU A 77 13.42 -3.38 29.08
N GLU A 78 14.69 -3.40 29.49
CA GLU A 78 15.14 -4.13 30.68
C GLU A 78 15.15 -3.29 31.97
N ARG A 79 14.70 -2.03 31.92
CA ARG A 79 14.61 -1.15 33.10
C ARG A 79 13.23 -1.11 33.77
N ILE A 80 12.16 -1.51 33.08
CA ILE A 80 10.80 -1.40 33.65
C ILE A 80 10.44 -2.62 34.53
N LEU A 81 11.12 -3.76 34.38
CA LEU A 81 10.90 -4.93 35.25
C LEU A 81 11.68 -4.90 36.57
N ARG A 82 12.72 -4.07 36.74
CA ARG A 82 13.47 -3.97 38.01
C ARG A 82 12.90 -2.96 39.01
N ALA A 83 12.00 -2.06 38.59
CA ALA A 83 11.40 -1.07 39.48
C ALA A 83 10.24 -1.61 40.34
N PHE A 84 9.80 -2.86 40.10
CA PHE A 84 8.76 -3.52 40.91
C PHE A 84 9.32 -4.47 41.99
N GLU A 85 10.61 -4.85 41.93
CA GLU A 85 11.23 -5.72 42.94
C GLU A 85 11.97 -4.97 44.08
N GLU A 86 12.16 -3.65 43.98
CA GLU A 86 12.80 -2.83 45.03
C GLU A 86 11.79 -2.11 45.96
N ASN A 87 10.51 -2.47 45.93
CA ASN A 87 9.48 -1.88 46.79
C ASN A 87 8.60 -2.94 47.50
N SER A 88 9.22 -3.97 48.07
CA SER A 88 8.64 -4.84 49.11
C SER A 88 9.67 -5.17 50.17
#